data_AF-A0AAJ1TZ99-F1
#
_entry.id   AF-A0AAJ1TZ99-F1
#
_cell.length_a   1.000
_cell.length_b   1.000
_cell.length_c   1.000
_cell.angle_alpha   90.00
_cell.angle_beta   90.00
_cell.angle_gamma   90.00
#
_symmetry.space_group_name_H-M   'P 1'
#
loop_
_entity.id
_entity.type
_entity.pdbx_description
1 polymer ?
#
loop_
_entity_poly.entity_id
_entity_poly.type
_entity_poly.pdbx_seq_one_letter_code
_entity_poly.pdbx_strand_id
1 'polypeptide(L)'
;MARHRSHSVAFKRQVAQEYLSGETLHGLAKRHDLSRNLVRVWVQKYETGAFDDDAAAAGTIQAYEARIAALERLVGRQALELEFLKGALRQGRPPRSGPTSVITGPTASPSLRDVG
;
A
#
# COMPACT_ATOMS: atom_id res chain seq x y z
N MET A 1 38.20 0.30 13.83
CA MET A 1 37.71 -0.50 12.67
C MET A 1 38.22 0.15 11.40
N ALA A 2 38.83 -0.61 10.47
CA ALA A 2 39.31 -0.06 9.21
C ALA A 2 38.13 0.35 8.31
N ARG A 3 38.07 1.62 7.89
CA ARG A 3 37.03 2.13 7.00
C ARG A 3 37.38 1.74 5.56
N HIS A 4 36.71 0.73 5.05
CA HIS A 4 36.89 0.30 3.65
C HIS A 4 36.29 1.35 2.70
N ARG A 5 37.03 1.68 1.64
CA ARG A 5 36.56 2.59 0.59
C ARG A 5 35.39 1.93 -0.13
N SER A 6 34.24 2.60 -0.13
CA SER A 6 33.02 2.11 -0.79
C SER A 6 32.75 2.93 -2.05
N HIS A 7 32.42 2.25 -3.15
CA HIS A 7 32.10 2.86 -4.43
C HIS A 7 30.63 2.63 -4.77
N SER A 8 29.99 3.63 -5.40
CA SER A 8 28.60 3.52 -5.87
C SER A 8 28.46 2.46 -6.96
N VAL A 9 27.28 1.86 -7.08
CA VAL A 9 27.00 0.84 -8.12
C VAL A 9 27.12 1.45 -9.52
N ALA A 10 26.67 2.69 -9.71
CA ALA A 10 26.83 3.43 -10.97
C ALA A 10 28.30 3.53 -11.39
N PHE A 11 29.20 3.86 -10.46
CA PHE A 11 30.63 3.93 -10.75
C PHE A 11 31.22 2.56 -11.11
N LYS A 12 30.82 1.50 -10.40
CA LYS A 12 31.27 0.13 -10.71
C LYS A 12 30.82 -0.31 -12.11
N ARG A 13 29.58 0.00 -12.51
CA ARG A 13 29.06 -0.24 -13.87
C ARG A 13 29.87 0.52 -14.92
N GLN A 14 30.12 1.82 -14.69
CA GLN A 14 30.90 2.65 -15.60
C GLN A 14 32.27 2.02 -15.88
N VAL A 15 33.02 1.67 -14.83
CA VAL A 15 34.35 1.07 -14.98
C VAL A 15 34.31 -0.27 -15.72
N ALA A 16 33.30 -1.11 -15.46
CA ALA A 16 33.12 -2.36 -16.18
C ALA A 16 32.79 -2.14 -17.66
N GLN A 17 31.92 -1.18 -17.98
CA GLN A 17 31.54 -0.85 -19.35
C GLN A 17 32.74 -0.28 -20.14
N GLU A 18 33.55 0.60 -19.53
CA GLU A 18 34.76 1.12 -20.15
C GLU A 18 35.74 -0.01 -20.48
N TYR A 19 35.92 -0.98 -19.59
CA TYR A 19 36.73 -2.17 -19.87
C TYR A 19 36.20 -2.98 -21.07
N LEU A 20 34.89 -3.24 -21.09
CA LEU A 20 34.23 -3.95 -22.20
C LEU A 20 34.30 -3.17 -23.52
N SER A 21 34.44 -1.84 -23.47
CA SER A 21 34.65 -0.98 -24.64
C SER A 21 36.08 -0.97 -25.19
N GLY A 22 37.00 -1.71 -24.54
CA GLY A 22 38.38 -1.90 -25.00
C GLY A 22 39.45 -1.19 -24.16
N GLU A 23 39.08 -0.53 -23.07
CA GLU A 23 40.08 0.06 -22.17
C GLU A 23 40.90 -1.01 -21.42
N THR A 24 42.16 -0.68 -21.13
CA THR A 24 43.05 -1.64 -20.47
C THR A 24 42.83 -1.65 -18.95
N LEU A 25 43.02 -2.82 -18.31
CA LEU A 25 43.01 -2.94 -16.84
C LEU A 25 43.99 -1.96 -16.18
N HIS A 26 45.16 -1.72 -16.79
CA HIS A 26 46.14 -0.79 -16.26
C HIS A 26 45.67 0.67 -16.36
N GLY A 27 45.11 1.06 -17.50
CA GLY A 27 44.56 2.40 -17.71
C GLY A 27 43.46 2.73 -16.70
N LEU A 28 42.50 1.82 -16.54
CA LEU A 28 41.41 1.97 -15.57
C LEU A 28 41.90 2.02 -14.13
N ALA A 29 42.80 1.10 -13.75
CA ALA A 29 43.40 1.07 -12.42
C ALA A 29 44.11 2.39 -12.07
N LYS A 30 44.89 2.92 -13.01
CA LYS A 30 45.64 4.19 -12.82
C LYS A 30 44.70 5.39 -12.78
N ARG A 31 43.72 5.47 -13.70
CA ARG A 31 42.79 6.61 -13.80
C ARG A 31 41.90 6.75 -12.58
N HIS A 32 41.48 5.63 -12.00
CA HIS A 32 40.49 5.61 -10.92
C HIS A 32 41.09 5.28 -9.55
N ASP A 33 42.42 5.14 -9.44
CA ASP A 33 43.10 4.73 -8.21
C ASP A 33 42.52 3.41 -7.63
N LEU A 34 42.40 2.41 -8.52
CA LEU A 34 41.86 1.09 -8.23
C LEU A 34 42.92 0.02 -8.43
N SER A 35 42.79 -1.10 -7.71
CA SER A 35 43.58 -2.28 -8.04
C SER A 35 43.05 -2.95 -9.30
N ARG A 36 43.94 -3.47 -10.15
CA ARG A 36 43.57 -4.24 -11.35
C ARG A 36 42.67 -5.44 -11.02
N ASN A 37 42.85 -6.04 -9.84
CA ASN A 37 42.00 -7.12 -9.37
C ASN A 37 40.57 -6.67 -9.08
N LEU A 38 40.40 -5.48 -8.49
CA LEU A 38 39.08 -4.92 -8.21
C LEU A 38 38.32 -4.65 -9.51
N VAL A 39 39.00 -4.14 -10.55
CA VAL A 39 38.42 -3.95 -11.88
C VAL A 39 37.92 -5.29 -12.45
N ARG A 40 38.72 -6.37 -12.40
CA ARG A 40 38.29 -7.70 -12.86
C ARG A 40 37.04 -8.21 -12.13
N VAL A 41 37.03 -8.07 -10.79
CA VAL A 41 35.88 -8.48 -9.99
C VAL A 41 34.62 -7.70 -10.37
N TRP A 42 34.75 -6.40 -10.65
CA TRP A 42 33.62 -5.59 -11.08
C TRP A 42 33.14 -5.95 -12.49
N VAL A 43 34.05 -6.22 -13.42
CA VAL A 43 33.69 -6.70 -14.76
C VAL A 43 32.90 -8.01 -14.67
N GLN A 44 33.41 -8.99 -13.91
CA GLN A 44 32.70 -10.26 -13.72
C GLN A 44 31.32 -10.05 -13.10
N LYS A 45 31.20 -9.20 -12.07
CA LYS A 45 29.91 -8.88 -11.44
C LYS A 45 28.95 -8.18 -12.40
N TYR A 46 29.48 -7.31 -13.26
CA TYR A 46 28.69 -6.63 -14.29
C TYR A 46 28.16 -7.62 -15.32
N GLU A 47 29.00 -8.53 -15.82
CA GLU A 47 28.60 -9.58 -16.77
C GLU A 47 27.53 -10.53 -16.19
N THR A 48 27.58 -10.80 -14.87
CA THR A 48 26.56 -11.60 -14.18
C THR A 48 25.30 -10.80 -13.80
N GLY A 49 25.20 -9.52 -14.16
CA GLY A 49 24.05 -8.66 -13.82
C GLY A 49 23.95 -8.28 -12.34
N ALA A 50 24.99 -8.51 -11.53
CA ALA A 50 24.97 -8.28 -10.07
C ALA A 50 24.95 -6.79 -9.68
N PHE A 51 24.93 -5.89 -10.66
CA PHE A 51 24.72 -4.46 -10.43
C PHE A 51 23.30 -4.02 -10.76
N ASP A 52 22.47 -4.87 -11.38
CA ASP A 52 21.11 -4.57 -11.83
C ASP A 52 20.04 -4.73 -10.76
N ASP A 53 20.42 -5.26 -9.59
CA ASP A 53 19.57 -5.42 -8.42
C ASP A 53 18.89 -4.10 -7.99
N ASP A 54 19.59 -2.96 -8.06
CA ASP A 54 19.02 -1.66 -7.68
C ASP A 54 17.91 -1.20 -8.63
N ALA A 55 18.02 -1.50 -9.92
CA ALA A 55 17.01 -1.14 -10.92
C ALA A 55 15.78 -2.05 -10.84
N ALA A 56 16.02 -3.35 -10.62
CA ALA A 56 14.95 -4.33 -10.36
C ALA A 56 14.19 -4.00 -9.06
N ALA A 57 14.90 -3.57 -8.02
CA ALA A 57 14.29 -3.11 -6.77
C ALA A 57 13.42 -1.87 -6.98
N ALA A 58 13.89 -0.87 -7.75
CA ALA A 58 13.11 0.33 -8.04
C ALA A 58 11.81 0.04 -8.79
N GLY A 59 11.85 -0.81 -9.81
CA GLY A 59 10.64 -1.23 -10.54
C GLY A 59 9.64 -1.99 -9.65
N THR A 60 10.17 -2.81 -8.74
CA THR A 60 9.36 -3.54 -7.76
C THR A 60 8.68 -2.59 -6.76
N ILE A 61 9.39 -1.56 -6.28
CA ILE A 61 8.84 -0.54 -5.38
C ILE A 61 7.70 0.22 -6.08
N GLN A 62 7.88 0.66 -7.32
CA GLN A 62 6.85 1.38 -8.06
C GLN A 62 5.59 0.53 -8.28
N ALA A 63 5.76 -0.77 -8.56
CA ALA A 63 4.64 -1.70 -8.68
C ALA A 63 3.87 -1.84 -7.35
N TYR A 64 4.58 -1.91 -6.22
CA TYR A 64 3.95 -1.91 -4.91
C TYR A 64 3.21 -0.62 -4.59
N GLU A 65 3.80 0.55 -4.89
CA GLU A 65 3.14 1.85 -4.69
C GLU A 65 1.84 1.96 -5.50
N ALA A 66 1.85 1.54 -6.76
CA ALA A 66 0.65 1.51 -7.60
C ALA A 66 -0.43 0.58 -7.01
N ARG A 67 -0.01 -0.59 -6.49
CA ARG A 67 -0.93 -1.54 -5.85
C ARG A 67 -1.52 -0.97 -4.57
N ILE A 68 -0.70 -0.35 -3.72
CA ILE A 68 -1.14 0.32 -2.48
C ILE A 68 -2.17 1.39 -2.80
N ALA A 69 -1.88 2.29 -3.73
CA ALA A 69 -2.81 3.36 -4.10
C ALA A 69 -4.14 2.82 -4.69
N ALA A 70 -4.12 1.68 -5.40
CA ALA A 70 -5.35 1.05 -5.88
C ALA A 70 -6.19 0.46 -4.72
N LEU A 71 -5.52 -0.17 -3.76
CA LEU A 71 -6.15 -0.74 -2.57
C LEU A 71 -6.71 0.36 -1.66
N GLU A 72 -5.97 1.43 -1.41
CA GLU A 72 -6.45 2.57 -0.61
C GLU A 72 -7.72 3.18 -1.19
N ARG A 73 -7.80 3.34 -2.53
CA ARG A 73 -9.02 3.81 -3.20
C ARG A 73 -10.19 2.85 -3.02
N LEU A 74 -9.96 1.54 -3.07
CA LEU A 74 -11.00 0.53 -2.83
C LEU A 74 -11.50 0.58 -1.39
N VAL A 75 -10.59 0.66 -0.42
CA VAL A 75 -10.91 0.80 1.01
C VAL A 75 -11.72 2.07 1.25
N GLY A 76 -11.35 3.19 0.63
CA GLY A 76 -12.12 4.44 0.71
C GLY A 76 -13.55 4.31 0.18
N ARG A 77 -13.74 3.64 -0.98
CA ARG A 77 -15.08 3.37 -1.52
C ARG A 77 -15.91 2.49 -0.59
N GLN A 78 -15.33 1.42 -0.08
CA GLN A 78 -16.00 0.51 0.85
C GLN A 78 -16.37 1.20 2.16
N ALA A 79 -15.52 2.09 2.67
CA ALA A 79 -15.83 2.86 3.89
C ALA A 79 -17.07 3.75 3.68
N LEU A 80 -17.16 4.45 2.54
CA LEU A 80 -18.33 5.28 2.23
C LEU A 80 -19.61 4.45 2.08
N GLU A 81 -19.53 3.30 1.41
CA GLU A 81 -20.67 2.39 1.25
C GLU A 81 -21.15 1.81 2.58
N LEU A 82 -20.22 1.44 3.46
CA LEU A 82 -20.56 0.98 4.81
C LEU A 82 -21.25 2.07 5.64
N GLU A 83 -20.77 3.31 5.62
CA GLU A 83 -21.40 4.41 6.33
C GLU A 83 -22.79 4.74 5.77
N PHE A 84 -22.96 4.68 4.44
CA PHE A 84 -24.25 4.82 3.79
C PHE A 84 -25.25 3.74 4.25
N LEU A 85 -24.85 2.46 4.20
CA LEU A 85 -25.72 1.34 4.59
C LEU A 85 -26.07 1.37 6.09
N LYS A 86 -25.09 1.66 6.96
CA LYS A 86 -25.33 1.85 8.39
C LYS A 86 -26.28 3.02 8.64
N GLY A 87 -26.13 4.12 7.90
CA GLY A 87 -27.03 5.27 7.95
C GLY A 87 -28.46 4.88 7.58
N ALA A 88 -28.65 4.20 6.45
CA ALA A 88 -29.97 3.74 5.99
C ALA A 88 -30.65 2.79 7.01
N LEU A 89 -29.89 1.85 7.60
CA LEU A 89 -30.41 0.94 8.62
C LEU A 89 -30.92 1.67 9.87
N ARG A 90 -30.23 2.75 10.29
CA ARG A 90 -30.67 3.58 11.42
C ARG A 90 -31.98 4.32 11.13
N GLN A 91 -32.19 4.76 9.89
CA GLN A 91 -33.41 5.45 9.45
C GLN A 91 -34.59 4.49 9.24
N GLY A 92 -34.33 3.25 8.84
CA GLY A 92 -35.37 2.23 8.61
C GLY A 92 -35.92 1.58 9.89
N ARG A 93 -35.35 1.84 11.07
CA ARG A 93 -35.88 1.34 12.35
C ARG A 93 -37.08 2.21 12.76
N PRO A 94 -38.32 1.68 12.78
CA PRO A 94 -39.45 2.46 13.28
C PRO A 94 -39.20 2.81 14.75
N PRO A 95 -39.68 3.95 15.27
CA PRO A 95 -39.82 4.11 16.70
C PRO A 95 -40.64 2.92 17.20
N ARG A 96 -40.13 2.16 18.19
CA ARG A 96 -40.93 1.11 18.84
C ARG A 96 -42.18 1.83 19.34
N SER A 97 -43.33 1.54 18.72
CA SER A 97 -44.62 1.94 19.27
C SER A 97 -44.69 1.39 20.68
N GLY A 98 -44.60 2.30 21.66
CA GLY A 98 -45.11 2.06 23.00
C GLY A 98 -46.62 1.80 22.91
N PRO A 99 -47.19 1.11 23.90
CA PRO A 99 -48.45 0.40 23.76
C PRO A 99 -49.56 1.35 23.27
N THR A 100 -50.15 0.97 22.13
CA THR A 100 -51.40 1.53 21.61
C THR A 100 -52.41 1.58 22.76
N SER A 101 -52.72 2.78 23.21
CA SER A 101 -53.77 3.04 24.19
C SER A 101 -55.07 2.42 23.65
N VAL A 102 -55.50 1.33 24.29
CA VAL A 102 -56.74 0.62 23.98
C VAL A 102 -57.89 1.60 24.11
N ILE A 103 -58.73 1.65 23.07
CA ILE A 103 -59.98 2.40 23.02
C ILE A 103 -60.84 1.97 24.21
N THR A 104 -60.94 2.81 25.23
CA THR A 104 -61.99 2.69 26.25
C THR A 104 -63.31 3.06 25.59
N GLY A 105 -64.16 2.04 25.37
CA GLY A 105 -65.53 2.24 24.90
C GLY A 105 -66.36 3.09 25.86
N PRO A 106 -67.47 3.69 25.40
CA PRO A 106 -68.28 4.58 26.22
C PRO A 106 -68.87 3.85 27.43
N THR A 107 -68.83 4.52 28.58
CA THR A 107 -69.42 4.06 29.85
C THR A 107 -70.91 3.77 29.67
N ALA A 108 -71.33 2.55 30.00
CA ALA A 108 -72.72 2.11 29.92
C ALA A 108 -73.67 3.06 30.66
N SER A 109 -74.82 3.35 30.05
CA SER A 109 -75.92 4.10 30.65
C SER A 109 -76.50 3.35 31.87
N PRO A 110 -76.92 4.05 32.94
CA PRO A 110 -77.55 3.40 34.09
C PRO A 110 -78.95 2.89 33.71
N SER A 111 -79.21 1.60 33.92
CA SER A 111 -80.55 1.03 33.79
C SER A 111 -81.45 1.57 34.91
N LEU A 112 -82.58 2.15 34.51
CA LEU A 112 -83.63 2.64 35.39
C LEU A 112 -84.21 1.50 36.23
N ARG A 113 -84.42 1.82 37.50
CA ARG A 113 -84.92 0.98 38.60
C ARG A 113 -86.30 0.39 38.30
N ASP A 114 -86.48 -0.86 38.75
CA ASP A 114 -87.75 -1.57 38.88
C ASP A 114 -88.83 -0.74 39.57
N VAL A 115 -90.06 -0.86 39.06
CA VAL A 115 -91.28 -0.58 39.81
C VAL A 115 -92.35 -1.60 39.42
N GLY A 116 -92.78 -2.41 40.41
CA GLY A 116 -94.13 -2.98 40.50
C GLY A 116 -94.29 -4.42 40.08
#